data_AF-E9F330-F1
#
_entry.id   AF-E9F330-F1
#
_cell.length_a   1.000
_cell.length_b   1.000
_cell.length_c   1.000
_cell.angle_alpha   90.00
_cell.angle_beta   90.00
_cell.angle_gamma   90.00
#
_symmetry.space_group_name_H-M   'P 1'
#
loop_
_entity.id
_entity.type
_entity.pdbx_description
1 polymer ?
#
loop_
_entity_poly.entity_id
_entity_poly.type
_entity_poly.pdbx_seq_one_letter_code
_entity_poly.pdbx_strand_id
1 'polypeptide(L)'
;MIGRVFSFSNLRRQPYMLLRRQFSVKAIYSSFPATLHYYCPRRTSSLFDHQETESRPDDIYDEGVTIHKNGLVYPAVDVSSVSNGAVMLPNTFLMQELVRRHFDEALDREDEGKHVETPFIYTLPKDLNRSLDEFYNNHARKETAEDWLDAHPFQQAVADDADAVWMAK
;
A
#
# COMPACT_ATOMS: atom_id res chain seq x y z
N MET A 1 -13.30 18.28 70.54
CA MET A 1 -13.15 17.11 69.64
C MET A 1 -13.67 17.54 68.27
N ILE A 2 -12.73 18.02 67.44
CA ILE A 2 -12.85 18.61 66.09
C ILE A 2 -12.56 17.44 65.12
N GLY A 3 -13.10 17.24 63.93
CA GLY A 3 -13.89 18.00 62.95
C GLY A 3 -13.55 17.35 61.59
N ARG A 4 -14.55 17.06 60.75
CA ARG A 4 -14.36 16.54 59.37
C ARG A 4 -13.66 17.60 58.51
N VAL A 5 -12.62 17.20 57.74
CA VAL A 5 -12.39 17.63 56.34
C VAL A 5 -11.56 16.53 55.65
N PHE A 6 -12.08 15.98 54.55
CA PHE A 6 -11.28 15.19 53.60
C PHE A 6 -10.54 16.17 52.68
N SER A 7 -9.21 16.13 52.69
CA SER A 7 -8.38 16.94 51.80
C SER A 7 -7.91 16.10 50.61
N PHE A 8 -8.17 16.63 49.41
CA PHE A 8 -7.63 16.17 48.14
C PHE A 8 -6.16 16.56 48.02
N SER A 9 -5.32 15.67 47.48
CA SER A 9 -4.16 16.10 46.69
C SER A 9 -3.52 14.97 45.90
N ASN A 10 -3.48 15.20 44.58
CA ASN A 10 -2.58 14.65 43.57
C ASN A 10 -2.87 13.25 43.03
N LEU A 11 -4.00 13.16 42.31
CA LEU A 11 -4.08 12.35 41.08
C LEU A 11 -2.90 12.72 40.18
N ARG A 12 -1.87 11.87 40.15
CA ARG A 12 -0.92 11.87 39.05
C ARG A 12 -1.72 11.65 37.78
N ARG A 13 -1.83 12.68 36.95
CA ARG A 13 -2.26 12.56 35.56
C ARG A 13 -1.40 11.47 34.93
N GLN A 14 -1.99 10.31 34.69
CA GLN A 14 -1.44 9.40 33.71
C GLN A 14 -1.33 10.20 32.41
N PRO A 15 -0.17 10.19 31.72
CA PRO A 15 -0.15 10.67 30.36
C PRO A 15 -1.21 9.84 29.62
N TYR A 16 -2.09 10.52 28.90
CA TYR A 16 -3.00 9.88 27.96
C TYR A 16 -2.11 9.15 26.95
N MET A 17 -1.80 7.88 27.23
CA MET A 17 -1.43 6.93 26.22
C MET A 17 -2.64 6.89 25.32
N LEU A 18 -2.55 7.60 24.19
CA LEU A 18 -3.43 7.39 23.06
C LEU A 18 -3.49 5.88 22.89
N LEU A 19 -4.64 5.27 23.21
CA LEU A 19 -4.93 3.89 22.83
C LEU A 19 -4.98 3.88 21.29
N ARG A 20 -3.81 3.91 20.66
CA ARG A 20 -3.66 3.59 19.24
C ARG A 20 -4.03 2.11 19.16
N ARG A 21 -5.07 1.79 18.39
CA ARG A 21 -5.40 0.40 18.05
C ARG A 21 -4.12 -0.24 17.51
N GLN A 22 -3.61 -1.25 18.20
CA GLN A 22 -2.62 -2.13 17.63
C GLN A 22 -3.31 -2.86 16.47
N PHE A 23 -2.92 -2.56 15.23
CA PHE A 23 -3.40 -3.30 14.08
C PHE A 23 -2.66 -4.65 14.07
N SER A 24 -3.40 -5.73 14.28
CA SER A 24 -2.90 -7.09 14.05
C SER A 24 -3.30 -7.53 12.64
N VAL A 25 -2.44 -8.33 12.00
CA VAL A 25 -2.81 -9.03 10.76
C VAL A 25 -4.01 -9.93 11.10
N LYS A 26 -5.20 -9.56 10.63
CA LYS A 26 -6.43 -10.32 10.90
C LYS A 26 -6.59 -11.52 9.98
N ALA A 27 -6.13 -11.39 8.74
CA ALA A 27 -6.19 -12.43 7.73
C ALA A 27 -5.30 -12.06 6.53
N ILE A 28 -4.88 -13.09 5.80
CA ILE A 28 -4.32 -12.96 4.45
C ILE A 28 -5.41 -13.45 3.50
N TYR A 29 -5.76 -12.65 2.50
CA TYR A 29 -6.81 -12.98 1.56
C TYR A 29 -6.22 -13.28 0.18
N SER A 30 -6.68 -14.34 -0.47
CA SER A 30 -6.38 -14.64 -1.89
C SER A 30 -7.28 -13.89 -2.88
N SER A 31 -8.35 -13.26 -2.37
CA SER A 31 -9.23 -12.35 -3.11
C SER A 31 -9.67 -11.21 -2.21
N PHE A 32 -9.86 -10.02 -2.77
CA PHE A 32 -10.30 -8.89 -1.97
C PHE A 32 -11.79 -9.05 -1.61
N PRO A 33 -12.20 -8.87 -0.34
CA PRO A 33 -13.61 -8.99 0.06
C PRO A 33 -14.49 -7.86 -0.51
N ALA A 34 -13.86 -6.78 -0.97
CA ALA A 34 -14.49 -5.60 -1.56
C ALA A 34 -13.56 -4.99 -2.63
N THR A 35 -14.13 -4.11 -3.46
CA THR A 35 -13.32 -3.25 -4.34
C THR A 35 -12.51 -2.30 -3.45
N LEU A 36 -11.21 -2.22 -3.70
CA LEU A 36 -10.30 -1.37 -2.95
C LEU A 36 -9.90 -0.17 -3.80
N HIS A 37 -9.70 0.96 -3.14
CA HIS A 37 -9.24 2.20 -3.73
C HIS A 37 -7.95 2.63 -3.05
N TYR A 38 -7.06 3.23 -3.82
CA TYR A 38 -5.77 3.76 -3.38
C TYR A 38 -5.59 5.14 -3.98
N TYR A 39 -5.43 6.15 -3.12
CA TYR A 39 -5.06 7.49 -3.54
C TYR A 39 -3.56 7.53 -3.79
N CYS A 40 -3.17 7.88 -5.00
CA CYS A 40 -1.76 8.08 -5.33
C CYS A 40 -1.55 9.54 -5.73
N PRO A 41 -0.63 10.27 -5.07
CA PRO A 41 -0.35 11.67 -5.38
C PRO A 41 0.30 11.87 -6.76
N ARG A 42 0.71 10.79 -7.44
CA ARG A 42 1.48 10.82 -8.69
C ARG A 42 0.95 9.80 -9.70
N ARG A 43 1.38 9.91 -10.96
CA ARG A 43 1.01 8.95 -12.02
C ARG A 43 1.63 7.57 -11.84
N THR A 44 2.70 7.45 -11.07
CA THR A 44 3.36 6.18 -10.75
C THR A 44 3.40 6.00 -9.25
N SER A 45 3.52 4.74 -8.81
CA SER A 45 3.67 4.40 -7.39
C SER A 45 4.68 5.32 -6.72
N SER A 46 4.28 5.93 -5.61
CA SER A 46 5.11 6.87 -4.87
C SER A 46 5.98 6.19 -3.81
N LEU A 47 5.82 4.86 -3.63
CA LEU A 47 6.49 4.07 -2.59
C LEU A 47 7.98 4.39 -2.50
N PHE A 48 8.46 4.63 -1.28
CA PHE A 48 9.82 5.09 -1.01
C PHE A 48 10.35 4.56 0.32
N ASP A 49 11.67 4.50 0.51
CA ASP A 49 12.21 4.10 1.81
C ASP A 49 11.88 5.17 2.86
N HIS A 50 11.37 4.77 4.03
CA HIS A 50 11.14 5.69 5.15
C HIS A 50 12.40 6.49 5.54
N GLN A 51 13.61 5.98 5.27
CA GLN A 51 14.84 6.74 5.47
C GLN A 51 14.92 8.02 4.61
N GLU A 52 14.17 8.09 3.51
CA GLU A 52 14.11 9.26 2.62
C GLU A 52 13.08 10.31 3.05
N THR A 53 12.32 10.07 4.13
CA THR A 53 11.19 10.94 4.54
C THR A 53 11.60 12.41 4.69
N GLU A 54 12.77 12.70 5.27
CA GLU A 54 13.26 14.07 5.44
C GLU A 54 13.54 14.78 4.10
N SER A 55 13.94 14.01 3.07
CA SER A 55 14.17 14.51 1.72
C SER A 55 12.90 14.58 0.86
N ARG A 56 11.78 14.06 1.38
CA ARG A 56 10.48 13.93 0.71
C ARG A 56 9.35 14.47 1.61
N PRO A 57 9.39 15.74 2.01
CA PRO A 57 8.43 16.32 2.97
C PRO A 57 6.99 16.40 2.44
N ASP A 58 6.84 16.25 1.12
CA ASP A 58 5.60 16.40 0.36
C ASP A 58 4.95 15.05 -0.01
N ASP A 59 5.63 13.93 0.24
CA ASP A 59 5.10 12.60 -0.01
C ASP A 59 4.26 12.11 1.18
N ILE A 60 3.24 11.30 0.89
CA ILE A 60 2.35 10.77 1.93
C ILE A 60 3.15 9.81 2.79
N TYR A 61 3.21 10.07 4.10
CA TYR A 61 3.98 9.24 5.03
C TYR A 61 3.63 7.74 4.95
N ASP A 62 2.35 7.40 4.78
CA ASP A 62 1.86 6.02 4.70
C ASP A 62 2.24 5.31 3.37
N GLU A 63 2.88 5.99 2.42
CA GLU A 63 3.51 5.37 1.24
C GLU A 63 4.98 5.00 1.47
N GLY A 64 5.56 5.41 2.60
CA GLY A 64 6.87 4.95 3.02
C GLY A 64 6.89 3.45 3.31
N VAL A 65 8.01 2.82 2.99
CA VAL A 65 8.30 1.42 3.29
C VAL A 65 9.59 1.31 4.09
N THR A 66 9.59 0.42 5.06
CA THR A 66 10.79 -0.03 5.76
C THR A 66 11.37 -1.22 5.02
N ILE A 67 12.58 -1.04 4.50
CA ILE A 67 13.33 -2.09 3.82
C ILE A 67 14.09 -2.93 4.86
N HIS A 68 13.89 -4.25 4.82
CA HIS A 68 14.61 -5.16 5.70
C HIS A 68 16.06 -5.35 5.23
N LYS A 69 16.95 -5.84 6.11
CA LYS A 69 18.40 -5.99 5.84
C LYS A 69 18.75 -6.84 4.61
N ASN A 70 17.82 -7.67 4.15
CA ASN A 70 17.96 -8.50 2.95
C ASN A 70 17.44 -7.82 1.67
N GLY A 71 17.09 -6.54 1.73
CA GLY A 71 16.57 -5.76 0.60
C GLY A 71 15.09 -5.98 0.30
N LEU A 72 14.36 -6.75 1.13
CA LEU A 72 12.95 -7.04 0.91
C LEU A 72 12.04 -6.17 1.79
N VAL A 73 10.83 -5.91 1.29
CA VAL A 73 9.76 -5.23 2.03
C VAL A 73 8.77 -6.29 2.52
N TYR A 74 8.50 -6.29 3.82
CA TYR A 74 7.56 -7.23 4.44
C TYR A 74 6.32 -6.50 4.95
N PRO A 75 5.11 -7.07 4.83
CA PRO A 75 3.91 -6.50 5.43
C PRO A 75 4.11 -6.32 6.94
N ALA A 76 3.94 -5.10 7.43
CA ALA A 76 4.03 -4.76 8.83
C ALA A 76 3.12 -3.57 9.15
N VAL A 77 2.87 -3.37 10.44
CA VAL A 77 2.22 -2.16 10.97
C VAL A 77 3.21 -1.59 11.97
N ASP A 78 3.45 -0.29 11.92
CA ASP A 78 4.36 0.40 12.83
C ASP A 78 3.60 1.33 13.80
N VAL A 79 4.30 1.86 14.80
CA VAL A 79 3.79 2.85 15.74
C VAL A 79 3.43 4.15 15.04
N SER A 80 4.11 4.51 13.94
CA SER A 80 3.85 5.71 13.15
C SER A 80 2.89 5.45 11.98
N SER A 81 3.06 4.35 11.25
CA SER A 81 2.27 4.01 10.05
C SER A 81 1.27 2.87 10.28
N VAL A 82 0.12 2.94 9.60
CA VAL A 82 -0.89 1.86 9.61
C VAL A 82 -0.57 0.72 8.64
N SER A 83 0.47 0.86 7.81
CA SER A 83 0.95 -0.15 6.86
C SER A 83 2.42 0.06 6.49
N ASN A 84 3.11 -1.02 6.16
CA ASN A 84 4.42 -0.97 5.52
C ASN A 84 4.25 -0.98 3.99
N GLY A 85 3.77 0.12 3.44
CA GLY A 85 3.43 0.28 2.02
C GLY A 85 2.01 0.83 1.80
N ALA A 86 1.57 0.86 0.55
CA ALA A 86 0.36 1.56 0.13
C ALA A 86 -0.90 1.13 0.89
N VAL A 87 -1.62 2.11 1.45
CA VAL A 87 -2.93 1.91 2.09
C VAL A 87 -4.02 1.85 1.03
N MET A 88 -4.70 0.71 0.94
CA MET A 88 -5.86 0.53 0.07
C MET A 88 -7.11 0.23 0.90
N LEU A 89 -8.20 0.93 0.65
CA LEU A 89 -9.44 0.80 1.42
C LEU A 89 -10.67 0.69 0.54
N PRO A 90 -11.72 -0.03 0.97
CA PRO A 90 -13.01 0.02 0.30
C PRO A 90 -13.63 1.42 0.39
N ASN A 91 -14.62 1.70 -0.46
CA ASN A 91 -15.38 2.95 -0.44
C ASN A 91 -16.16 3.13 0.87
N THR A 92 -15.46 3.59 1.88
CA THR A 92 -15.92 3.82 3.26
C THR A 92 -15.72 5.28 3.60
N PHE A 93 -16.35 5.75 4.68
CA PHE A 93 -16.14 7.12 5.17
C PHE A 93 -14.65 7.43 5.38
N LEU A 94 -13.91 6.53 6.02
CA LEU A 94 -12.47 6.69 6.20
C LEU A 94 -11.72 6.87 4.88
N MET A 95 -11.98 6.03 3.87
CA MET A 95 -11.33 6.18 2.56
C MET A 95 -11.67 7.53 1.92
N GLN A 96 -12.94 7.93 1.96
CA GLN A 96 -13.41 9.21 1.42
C GLN A 96 -12.81 10.42 2.14
N GLU A 97 -12.58 10.33 3.45
CA GLU A 97 -11.92 11.35 4.27
C GLU A 97 -10.43 11.45 3.95
N LEU A 98 -9.72 10.31 3.87
CA LEU A 98 -8.30 10.27 3.52
C LEU A 98 -8.05 10.87 2.13
N VAL A 99 -8.85 10.48 1.13
CA VAL A 99 -8.76 11.02 -0.23
C VAL A 99 -8.97 12.53 -0.25
N ARG A 100 -10.04 13.02 0.39
CA ARG A 100 -10.33 14.47 0.42
C ARG A 100 -9.20 15.23 1.09
N ARG A 101 -8.75 14.78 2.25
CA ARG A 101 -7.65 15.42 2.98
C ARG A 101 -6.38 15.50 2.14
N HIS A 102 -5.95 14.39 1.52
CA HIS A 102 -4.74 14.40 0.70
C HIS A 102 -4.87 15.21 -0.59
N PHE A 103 -6.08 15.32 -1.12
CA PHE A 103 -6.36 16.17 -2.28
C PHE A 103 -6.37 17.64 -1.90
N ASP A 104 -7.00 18.00 -0.78
CA ASP A 104 -6.98 19.38 -0.24
C ASP A 104 -5.54 19.81 0.06
N GLU A 105 -4.72 18.96 0.70
CA GLU A 105 -3.28 19.18 0.91
C GLU A 105 -2.49 19.37 -0.40
N ALA A 106 -2.91 18.72 -1.49
CA ALA A 106 -2.29 18.90 -2.79
C ALA A 106 -2.67 20.26 -3.40
N LEU A 107 -3.93 20.68 -3.28
CA LEU A 107 -4.41 21.98 -3.75
C LEU A 107 -3.75 23.14 -2.97
N ASP A 108 -3.67 23.04 -1.65
CA ASP A 108 -3.02 24.05 -0.81
C ASP A 108 -1.56 24.28 -1.23
N ARG A 109 -0.84 23.21 -1.59
CA ARG A 109 0.55 23.30 -2.07
C ARG A 109 0.65 23.92 -3.46
N GLU A 110 -0.30 23.62 -4.35
CA GLU A 110 -0.38 24.26 -5.66
C GLU A 110 -0.62 25.77 -5.51
N ASP A 111 -1.52 26.17 -4.60
CA ASP A 111 -1.80 27.57 -4.26
C ASP A 111 -0.58 28.29 -3.64
N GLU A 112 0.25 27.57 -2.89
CA GLU A 112 1.56 28.04 -2.39
C GLU A 112 2.63 28.18 -3.49
N GLY A 113 2.32 27.80 -4.74
CA GLY A 113 3.22 27.84 -5.88
C GLY A 113 4.19 26.66 -5.96
N LYS A 114 3.95 25.59 -5.19
CA LYS A 114 4.73 24.34 -5.32
C LYS A 114 4.27 23.57 -6.56
N HIS A 115 5.19 22.82 -7.13
CA HIS A 115 4.84 21.89 -8.20
C HIS A 115 4.11 20.68 -7.61
N VAL A 116 2.90 20.44 -8.09
CA VAL A 116 2.05 19.32 -7.68
C VAL A 116 1.69 18.49 -8.91
N GLU A 117 1.91 17.18 -8.85
CA GLU A 117 1.46 16.26 -9.89
C GLU A 117 -0.05 16.00 -9.78
N THR A 118 -0.70 15.66 -10.89
CA THR A 118 -2.12 15.26 -10.85
C THR A 118 -2.28 13.95 -10.08
N PRO A 119 -3.08 13.92 -9.00
CA PRO A 119 -3.31 12.70 -8.24
C PRO A 119 -4.28 11.76 -8.96
N PHE A 120 -4.15 10.46 -8.68
CA PHE A 120 -4.97 9.38 -9.26
C PHE A 120 -5.60 8.53 -8.16
N ILE A 121 -6.77 7.94 -8.47
CA ILE A 121 -7.35 6.86 -7.68
C ILE A 121 -7.16 5.55 -8.42
N TYR A 122 -6.28 4.70 -7.92
CA TYR A 122 -6.19 3.32 -8.38
C TYR A 122 -7.30 2.49 -7.75
N THR A 123 -8.00 1.72 -8.58
CA THR A 123 -9.12 0.88 -8.13
C THR A 123 -8.82 -0.58 -8.45
N LEU A 124 -8.75 -1.40 -7.39
CA LEU A 124 -8.66 -2.85 -7.50
C LEU A 124 -10.06 -3.44 -7.35
N PRO A 125 -10.67 -3.97 -8.43
CA PRO A 125 -12.01 -4.52 -8.36
C PRO A 125 -12.04 -5.76 -7.47
N LYS A 126 -13.12 -5.93 -6.71
CA LYS A 126 -13.39 -7.16 -5.94
C LYS A 126 -13.26 -8.41 -6.81
N ASP A 127 -13.73 -8.31 -8.04
CA ASP A 127 -13.77 -9.41 -9.01
C ASP A 127 -12.48 -9.51 -9.84
N LEU A 128 -11.35 -8.95 -9.38
CA LEU A 128 -10.07 -8.97 -10.09
C LEU A 128 -9.68 -10.39 -10.54
N ASN A 129 -9.77 -11.38 -9.64
CA ASN A 129 -9.44 -12.77 -10.01
C ASN A 129 -10.35 -13.28 -11.12
N ARG A 130 -11.64 -12.92 -11.13
CA ARG A 130 -12.55 -13.30 -12.22
C ARG A 130 -12.15 -12.63 -13.52
N SER A 131 -11.79 -11.34 -13.49
CA SER A 131 -11.32 -10.63 -14.68
C SER A 131 -10.01 -11.22 -15.22
N LEU A 132 -9.10 -11.65 -14.34
CA LEU A 132 -7.88 -12.36 -14.73
C LEU A 132 -8.20 -13.73 -15.32
N ASP A 133 -9.11 -14.49 -14.72
CA ASP A 133 -9.56 -15.79 -15.24
C ASP A 133 -10.17 -15.62 -16.64
N GLU A 134 -11.08 -14.65 -16.82
CA GLU A 134 -11.66 -14.30 -18.12
C GLU A 134 -10.58 -13.90 -19.14
N PHE A 135 -9.60 -13.09 -18.72
CA PHE A 135 -8.49 -12.70 -19.58
C PHE A 135 -7.69 -13.91 -20.06
N TYR A 136 -7.26 -14.79 -19.15
CA TYR A 136 -6.52 -16.00 -19.52
C TYR A 136 -7.39 -16.99 -20.31
N ASN A 137 -8.69 -17.08 -20.02
CA ASN A 137 -9.62 -17.94 -20.76
C ASN A 137 -9.78 -17.49 -22.21
N ASN A 138 -9.85 -16.17 -22.44
CA ASN A 138 -10.19 -15.61 -23.76
C ASN A 138 -8.97 -15.27 -24.60
N HIS A 139 -7.83 -14.97 -23.99
CA HIS A 139 -6.66 -14.42 -24.68
C HIS A 139 -5.41 -15.30 -24.58
N ALA A 140 -5.33 -16.24 -23.62
CA ALA A 140 -4.17 -17.11 -23.50
C ALA A 140 -4.40 -18.46 -24.20
N ARG A 141 -3.34 -18.98 -24.82
CA ARG A 141 -3.32 -20.38 -25.26
C ARG A 141 -3.14 -21.26 -24.02
N LYS A 142 -4.01 -22.25 -23.88
CA LYS A 142 -3.94 -23.24 -22.80
C LYS A 142 -3.46 -24.57 -23.35
N GLU A 143 -2.42 -25.09 -22.73
CA GLU A 143 -1.86 -26.41 -22.95
C GLU A 143 -1.40 -26.97 -21.61
N THR A 144 -1.24 -28.28 -21.50
CA THR A 144 -0.71 -28.87 -20.27
C THR A 144 0.79 -28.59 -20.17
N ALA A 145 1.33 -28.62 -18.94
CA ALA A 145 2.77 -28.46 -18.76
C ALA A 145 3.57 -29.58 -19.46
N GLU A 146 3.00 -30.78 -19.56
CA GLU A 146 3.59 -31.92 -20.27
C GLU A 146 3.68 -31.64 -21.77
N ASP A 147 2.55 -31.29 -22.41
CA ASP A 147 2.53 -30.95 -23.84
C ASP A 147 3.48 -29.79 -24.15
N TRP A 148 3.52 -28.78 -23.27
CA TRP A 148 4.41 -27.63 -23.44
C TRP A 148 5.88 -28.06 -23.35
N LEU A 149 6.25 -28.89 -22.37
CA LEU A 149 7.64 -29.35 -22.21
C LEU A 149 8.10 -30.24 -23.37
N ASP A 150 7.21 -31.08 -23.90
CA ASP A 150 7.51 -31.91 -25.08
C ASP A 150 7.73 -31.04 -26.33
N ALA A 151 6.98 -29.95 -26.47
CA ALA A 151 7.10 -29.01 -27.58
C ALA A 151 8.25 -27.99 -27.44
N HIS A 152 8.78 -27.78 -26.22
CA HIS A 152 9.82 -26.78 -25.94
C HIS A 152 11.04 -27.39 -25.23
N PRO A 153 11.90 -28.13 -25.96
CA PRO A 153 13.09 -28.76 -25.38
C PRO A 153 14.03 -27.73 -24.74
N PHE A 154 14.53 -28.04 -23.54
CA PHE A 154 15.39 -27.13 -22.78
C PHE A 154 16.64 -26.67 -23.56
N GLN A 155 17.21 -27.52 -24.42
CA GLN A 155 18.38 -27.19 -25.22
C GLN A 155 18.13 -26.08 -26.26
N GLN A 156 16.86 -25.78 -26.56
CA GLN A 156 16.45 -24.70 -27.46
C GLN A 156 16.04 -23.43 -26.71
N ALA A 157 16.08 -23.43 -25.36
CA ALA A 157 15.82 -22.25 -24.57
C ALA A 157 16.88 -21.17 -24.84
N VAL A 158 16.43 -19.93 -24.91
CA VAL A 158 17.30 -18.76 -25.04
C VAL A 158 17.73 -18.33 -23.65
N ALA A 159 18.98 -17.87 -23.50
CA ALA A 159 19.48 -17.36 -22.22
C ALA A 159 18.71 -16.10 -21.78
N ASP A 160 18.49 -15.95 -20.47
CA ASP A 160 17.69 -14.86 -19.90
C ASP A 160 18.25 -13.47 -20.27
N ASP A 161 19.57 -13.35 -20.39
CA ASP A 161 20.30 -12.11 -20.71
C ASP A 161 20.39 -11.80 -22.22
N ALA A 162 19.87 -12.69 -23.08
CA ALA A 162 19.83 -12.49 -24.54
C ALA A 162 18.51 -11.84 -25.01
N ASP A 163 18.15 -10.70 -24.41
CA ASP A 163 16.91 -9.94 -24.68
C ASP A 163 16.70 -9.60 -26.15
N ALA A 164 17.76 -9.21 -26.85
CA ALA A 164 17.73 -8.93 -28.29
C ALA A 164 17.27 -10.14 -29.12
N VAL A 165 17.48 -11.37 -28.64
CA VAL A 165 17.13 -12.60 -29.36
C VAL A 165 15.67 -12.99 -29.11
N TRP A 166 15.19 -12.95 -27.86
CA TRP A 166 13.83 -13.37 -27.54
C TRP A 166 12.77 -12.27 -27.74
N MET A 167 13.15 -10.98 -27.74
CA MET A 167 12.25 -9.87 -28.13
C MET A 167 12.07 -9.71 -29.65
N ALA A 168 12.92 -10.35 -30.46
CA ALA A 168 12.86 -10.28 -31.93
C ALA A 168 11.95 -11.34 -32.59
N LYS A 169 11.34 -12.23 -31.78
CA LYS A 169 10.40 -13.27 -32.21
C LYS A 169 8.97 -12.81 -32.04
#